data_AF-A0A2D5S9U3-F1
#
_entry.id   AF-A0A2D5S9U3-F1
#
_cell.length_a   1.000
_cell.length_b   1.000
_cell.length_c   1.000
_cell.angle_alpha   90.00
_cell.angle_beta   90.00
_cell.angle_gamma   90.00
#
_symmetry.space_group_name_H-M   'P 1'
#
loop_
_entity.id
_entity.type
_entity.pdbx_description
1 polymer ?
#
loop_
_entity_poly.entity_id
_entity_poly.type
_entity_poly.pdbx_seq_one_letter_code
_entity_poly.pdbx_strand_id
1 'polypeptide(L)'
;MWLPILLFTMALMVNFGTFATWRVRGEVVSRHAAWRTRWPRTGADEGRPRPAWPTDAEMTIEPADQQIVQLDDPEINLPVIRGPLPNGFSVYPILDPDRVGAFKGISEVNREYPLMPRLGDYQSGDIENPLLDLKWQSAQMGIPNRFRRVKILYELPRTAPALPRAFANAVRGTLSIPHYSSLRVLDRDEDILRYTGHYIDFHPRTGSACELDLETVYANHVQPLVDTRGAGRRIRFGQISRLPRQMTNFFLSMYQRRWNELEDELNRTPPPTPRRRAEIQAEMAELRPKIDQLEAYQDRLGRLEADLARRADAEIP
;
A
#
# COMPACT_ATOMS: atom_id res chain seq x y z
N MET A 1 76.37 34.45 2.15
CA MET A 1 75.17 34.20 2.96
C MET A 1 73.89 33.94 2.17
N TRP A 2 73.77 34.35 0.90
CA TRP A 2 72.54 34.18 0.11
C TRP A 2 72.27 32.75 -0.39
N LEU A 3 73.32 31.99 -0.74
CA LEU A 3 73.18 30.66 -1.31
C LEU A 3 72.51 29.63 -0.35
N PRO A 4 72.86 29.55 0.94
CA PRO A 4 72.16 28.68 1.89
C PRO A 4 70.67 29.04 2.07
N ILE A 5 70.32 30.32 2.04
CA ILE A 5 68.94 30.80 2.16
C ILE A 5 68.13 30.38 0.92
N LEU A 6 68.71 30.56 -0.28
CA LEU A 6 68.06 30.15 -1.53
C LEU A 6 67.83 28.63 -1.60
N LEU A 7 68.80 27.82 -1.18
CA LEU A 7 68.67 26.37 -1.11
C LEU A 7 67.61 25.93 -0.09
N PHE A 8 67.54 26.61 1.05
CA PHE A 8 66.51 26.36 2.06
C PHE A 8 65.10 26.69 1.52
N THR A 9 64.93 27.83 0.87
CA THR A 9 63.65 28.21 0.24
C THR A 9 63.24 27.22 -0.86
N MET A 10 64.19 26.80 -1.70
CA MET A 10 63.95 25.77 -2.72
C MET A 10 63.50 24.45 -2.07
N ALA A 11 64.13 24.05 -0.96
CA ALA A 11 63.75 22.86 -0.22
C ALA A 11 62.31 22.93 0.32
N LEU A 12 61.92 24.08 0.89
CA LEU A 12 60.55 24.31 1.34
C LEU A 12 59.53 24.28 0.19
N MET A 13 59.85 24.86 -0.97
CA MET A 13 58.96 24.85 -2.14
C MET A 13 58.69 23.43 -2.65
N VAL A 14 59.71 22.59 -2.74
CA VAL A 14 59.57 21.18 -3.17
C VAL A 14 58.79 20.37 -2.14
N ASN A 15 59.06 20.57 -0.84
CA ASN A 15 58.32 19.91 0.23
C ASN A 15 56.84 20.28 0.21
N PHE A 16 56.53 21.57 0.05
CA PHE A 16 55.15 22.05 -0.06
C PHE A 16 54.44 21.48 -1.30
N GLY A 17 55.09 21.49 -2.47
CA GLY A 17 54.52 20.90 -3.69
C GLY A 17 54.25 19.40 -3.53
N THR A 18 55.13 18.68 -2.84
CA THR A 18 54.96 17.26 -2.54
C THR A 18 53.79 17.02 -1.59
N PHE A 19 53.72 17.76 -0.49
CA PHE A 19 52.62 17.73 0.48
C PHE A 19 51.28 18.02 -0.21
N ALA A 20 51.19 19.10 -0.99
CA ALA A 20 49.99 19.49 -1.71
C ALA A 20 49.54 18.40 -2.69
N THR A 21 50.48 17.77 -3.39
CA THR A 21 50.18 16.65 -4.31
C THR A 21 49.56 15.47 -3.56
N TRP A 22 50.12 15.10 -2.40
CA TRP A 22 49.55 14.01 -1.59
C TRP A 22 48.20 14.36 -1.01
N ARG A 23 47.98 15.62 -0.60
CA ARG A 23 46.67 16.08 -0.13
C ARG A 23 45.61 16.03 -1.24
N VAL A 24 45.93 16.49 -2.45
CA VAL A 24 45.02 16.38 -3.61
C VAL A 24 44.72 14.92 -3.96
N ARG A 25 45.72 14.02 -3.87
CA ARG A 25 45.48 12.57 -4.03
C ARG A 25 44.56 12.03 -2.94
N GLY A 26 44.75 12.49 -1.70
CA GLY A 26 43.88 12.16 -0.59
C GLY A 26 42.43 12.53 -0.87
N GLU A 27 42.14 13.73 -1.38
CA GLU A 27 40.77 14.13 -1.77
C GLU A 27 40.11 13.17 -2.79
N VAL A 28 40.90 12.66 -3.74
CA VAL A 28 40.40 11.67 -4.71
C VAL A 28 40.16 10.33 -4.03
N VAL A 29 41.01 9.94 -3.09
CA VAL A 29 40.94 8.65 -2.40
C VAL A 29 39.85 8.62 -1.34
N SER A 30 39.67 9.67 -0.55
CA SER A 30 38.57 9.82 0.40
C SER A 30 37.23 9.77 -0.33
N ARG A 31 37.10 10.47 -1.47
CA ARG A 31 35.95 10.34 -2.36
C ARG A 31 35.78 8.90 -2.86
N HIS A 32 36.84 8.27 -3.36
CA HIS A 32 36.77 6.89 -3.81
C HIS A 32 36.31 5.93 -2.69
N ALA A 33 36.79 6.15 -1.46
CA ALA A 33 36.42 5.37 -0.27
C ALA A 33 34.92 5.42 0.04
N ALA A 34 34.30 6.60 -0.08
CA ALA A 34 32.86 6.75 0.08
C ALA A 34 32.06 6.17 -1.10
N TRP A 35 32.55 6.36 -2.33
CA TRP A 35 31.80 5.96 -3.52
C TRP A 35 31.77 4.44 -3.76
N ARG A 36 32.85 3.72 -3.44
CA ARG A 36 32.96 2.25 -3.59
C ARG A 36 32.03 1.46 -2.66
N THR A 37 31.61 2.06 -1.56
CA THR A 37 30.73 1.43 -0.55
C THR A 37 29.27 1.82 -0.74
N ARG A 38 28.95 2.60 -1.78
CA ARG A 38 27.57 2.93 -2.10
C ARG A 38 26.80 1.69 -2.49
N TRP A 39 25.61 1.53 -1.93
CA TRP A 39 24.75 0.42 -2.28
C TRP A 39 24.52 0.34 -3.80
N PRO A 40 24.54 -0.87 -4.40
CA PRO A 40 24.60 -2.20 -3.77
C PRO A 40 26.01 -2.70 -3.44
N ARG A 41 27.03 -1.85 -3.57
CA ARG A 41 28.42 -2.22 -3.36
C ARG A 41 28.77 -2.13 -1.88
N THR A 42 29.64 -3.02 -1.44
CA THR A 42 30.19 -3.03 -0.08
C THR A 42 31.62 -2.52 -0.04
N GLY A 43 32.21 -2.28 -1.22
CA GLY A 43 33.64 -2.02 -1.38
C GLY A 43 34.52 -3.22 -1.05
N ALA A 44 34.01 -4.41 -0.70
CA ALA A 44 34.85 -5.54 -0.31
C ALA A 44 35.75 -6.05 -1.45
N ASP A 45 35.22 -6.05 -2.68
CA ASP A 45 35.91 -6.56 -3.88
C ASP A 45 36.59 -5.47 -4.72
N GLU A 46 36.49 -4.20 -4.30
CA GLU A 46 37.17 -3.10 -4.99
C GLU A 46 38.56 -2.93 -4.35
N GLY A 47 39.65 -3.11 -5.09
CA GLY A 47 41.00 -2.90 -4.57
C GLY A 47 41.24 -1.44 -4.14
N ARG A 48 42.34 -1.18 -3.43
CA ARG A 48 42.84 0.20 -3.30
C ARG A 48 43.20 0.74 -4.69
N PRO A 49 43.03 2.04 -4.98
CA PRO A 49 43.42 2.63 -6.26
C PRO A 49 44.96 2.57 -6.42
N ARG A 50 45.46 1.48 -7.01
CA ARG A 50 46.87 1.24 -7.30
C ARG A 50 47.22 1.74 -8.70
N PRO A 51 48.43 2.28 -8.92
CA PRO A 51 49.51 2.51 -7.95
C PRO A 51 49.41 3.84 -7.18
N ALA A 52 48.31 4.59 -7.36
CA ALA A 52 48.19 5.98 -6.92
C ALA A 52 48.15 6.17 -5.41
N TRP A 53 47.58 5.21 -4.66
CA TRP A 53 47.50 5.25 -3.19
C TRP A 53 48.36 4.16 -2.52
N PRO A 54 49.13 4.52 -1.47
CA PRO A 54 50.04 3.59 -0.81
C PRO A 54 49.31 2.48 -0.01
N THR A 55 50.00 1.37 0.26
CA THR A 55 49.45 0.26 1.06
C THR A 55 49.48 0.52 2.56
N ASP A 56 50.39 1.38 3.00
CA ASP A 56 50.59 1.88 4.36
C ASP A 56 49.72 3.12 4.66
N ALA A 57 49.10 3.73 3.65
CA ALA A 57 48.17 4.84 3.82
C ALA A 57 46.76 4.37 4.21
N GLU A 58 45.98 5.23 4.86
CA GLU A 58 44.61 4.92 5.25
C GLU A 58 43.62 5.23 4.13
N MET A 59 42.55 4.44 4.08
CA MET A 59 41.39 4.62 3.20
C MET A 59 40.22 3.89 3.84
N THR A 60 39.33 4.64 4.49
CA THR A 60 38.24 4.10 5.31
C THR A 60 36.93 4.85 5.04
N ILE A 61 35.84 4.33 5.61
CA ILE A 61 34.53 4.97 5.63
C ILE A 61 34.03 4.99 7.07
N GLU A 62 33.45 6.11 7.47
CA GLU A 62 32.84 6.28 8.78
C GLU A 62 31.45 6.91 8.64
N PRO A 63 30.53 6.70 9.60
CA PRO A 63 29.34 7.53 9.72
C PRO A 63 29.75 9.01 9.82
N ALA A 64 28.99 9.91 9.17
CA ALA A 64 29.29 11.34 9.28
C ALA A 64 28.73 11.92 10.60
N ASP A 65 29.60 12.51 11.41
CA ASP A 65 29.28 13.09 12.74
C ASP A 65 28.54 14.43 12.61
N GLN A 66 28.82 15.18 11.54
CA GLN A 66 28.14 16.42 11.21
C GLN A 66 27.12 16.18 10.10
N GLN A 67 25.86 16.15 10.52
CA GLN A 67 24.68 16.18 9.66
C GLN A 67 24.79 17.35 8.68
N ILE A 68 24.39 17.08 7.45
CA ILE A 68 24.50 17.98 6.31
C ILE A 68 23.97 19.37 6.72
N VAL A 69 24.87 20.35 6.82
CA VAL A 69 24.56 21.68 7.38
C VAL A 69 23.39 22.34 6.62
N GLN A 70 23.28 22.06 5.32
CA GLN A 70 22.19 22.51 4.47
C GLN A 70 22.02 21.56 3.28
N LEU A 71 20.79 21.13 3.03
CA LEU A 71 20.38 20.49 1.78
C LEU A 71 19.65 21.54 0.94
N ASP A 72 20.02 21.65 -0.33
CA ASP A 72 19.41 22.60 -1.27
C ASP A 72 18.00 22.17 -1.75
N ASP A 73 17.45 21.11 -1.17
CA ASP A 73 16.13 20.57 -1.50
C ASP A 73 15.09 20.93 -0.42
N PRO A 74 14.15 21.85 -0.71
CA PRO A 74 13.12 22.24 0.24
C PRO A 74 12.13 21.11 0.55
N GLU A 75 12.00 20.10 -0.31
CA GLU A 75 11.06 18.98 -0.12
C GLU A 75 11.43 18.13 1.11
N ILE A 76 12.71 18.11 1.51
CA ILE A 76 13.22 17.38 2.69
C ILE A 76 12.62 17.92 4.00
N ASN A 77 12.11 19.16 3.99
CA ASN A 77 11.46 19.78 5.13
C ASN A 77 9.96 19.52 5.20
N LEU A 78 9.39 18.75 4.25
CA LEU A 78 7.98 18.44 4.28
C LEU A 78 7.63 17.58 5.52
N PRO A 79 6.46 17.80 6.14
CA PRO A 79 6.01 17.01 7.30
C PRO A 79 5.93 15.50 7.05
N VAL A 80 5.82 15.08 5.79
CA VAL A 80 5.82 13.67 5.39
C VAL A 80 7.18 12.98 5.58
N ILE A 81 8.26 13.76 5.71
CA ILE A 81 9.65 13.27 5.88
C ILE A 81 10.09 13.38 7.34
N ARG A 82 9.75 14.47 8.02
CA ARG A 82 10.23 14.76 9.39
C ARG A 82 9.14 14.82 10.47
N GLY A 83 7.87 14.83 10.06
CA GLY A 83 6.74 15.08 10.95
C GLY A 83 6.66 16.56 11.41
N PRO A 84 5.70 16.86 12.30
CA PRO A 84 4.60 15.99 12.73
C PRO A 84 3.52 15.86 11.65
N LEU A 85 2.81 14.73 11.64
CA LEU A 85 1.64 14.52 10.78
C LEU A 85 0.34 14.66 11.60
N PRO A 86 -0.78 15.09 10.98
CA PRO A 86 -2.07 15.19 11.66
C PRO A 86 -2.56 13.81 12.16
N ASN A 87 -3.55 13.80 13.05
CA ASN A 87 -4.24 12.59 13.54
C ASN A 87 -3.35 11.57 14.29
N GLY A 88 -2.24 12.01 14.88
CA GLY A 88 -1.38 11.16 15.71
C GLY A 88 -0.50 10.19 14.92
N PHE A 89 -0.27 10.47 13.63
CA PHE A 89 0.70 9.75 12.82
C PHE A 89 2.11 10.24 13.18
N SER A 90 3.04 9.29 13.33
CA SER A 90 4.46 9.61 13.52
C SER A 90 5.27 9.18 12.31
N VAL A 91 6.30 9.93 11.96
CA VAL A 91 7.19 9.62 10.84
C VAL A 91 8.43 8.92 11.39
N TYR A 92 8.77 7.76 10.83
CA TYR A 92 10.05 7.12 11.16
C TYR A 92 11.19 7.89 10.48
N PRO A 93 12.35 8.04 11.15
CA PRO A 93 13.46 8.86 10.63
C PRO A 93 14.21 8.21 9.45
N ILE A 94 13.65 7.17 8.82
CA ILE A 94 14.25 6.49 7.66
C ILE A 94 14.33 7.40 6.42
N LEU A 95 13.49 8.43 6.36
CA LEU A 95 13.53 9.45 5.32
C LEU A 95 14.39 10.66 5.69
N ASP A 96 14.90 10.73 6.93
CA ASP A 96 15.66 11.87 7.43
C ASP A 96 17.14 11.71 7.04
N PRO A 97 17.67 12.51 6.09
CA PRO A 97 19.06 12.42 5.62
C PRO A 97 20.08 12.81 6.69
N ASP A 98 19.63 13.50 7.73
CA ASP A 98 20.47 13.83 8.85
C ASP A 98 20.65 12.59 9.74
N ARG A 99 19.63 11.76 9.89
CA ARG A 99 19.67 10.61 10.82
C ARG A 99 20.16 9.32 10.18
N VAL A 100 20.05 9.18 8.88
CA VAL A 100 20.35 7.92 8.18
C VAL A 100 21.10 8.22 6.88
N GLY A 101 22.08 7.38 6.56
CA GLY A 101 22.72 7.33 5.24
C GLY A 101 23.71 8.46 4.91
N ALA A 102 24.08 9.29 5.88
CA ALA A 102 25.24 10.18 5.77
C ALA A 102 26.51 9.45 6.19
N PHE A 103 27.51 9.44 5.32
CA PHE A 103 28.82 8.83 5.53
C PHE A 103 29.93 9.80 5.13
N LYS A 104 31.14 9.57 5.63
CA LYS A 104 32.34 10.25 5.17
C LYS A 104 33.38 9.22 4.74
N GLY A 105 33.96 9.42 3.57
CA GLY A 105 35.17 8.70 3.17
C GLY A 105 36.37 9.43 3.76
N ILE A 106 37.32 8.68 4.30
CA ILE A 106 38.50 9.24 4.96
C ILE A 106 39.74 8.68 4.27
N SER A 107 40.73 9.55 4.08
CA SER A 107 42.06 9.15 3.63
C SER A 107 43.12 9.87 4.44
N GLU A 108 44.17 9.15 4.76
CA GLU A 108 45.32 9.68 5.49
C GLU A 108 46.61 9.10 4.91
N VAL A 109 47.67 9.89 4.83
CA VAL A 109 48.99 9.41 4.42
C VAL A 109 50.09 10.05 5.26
N ASN A 110 51.04 9.23 5.68
CA ASN A 110 52.26 9.65 6.35
C ASN A 110 53.46 9.49 5.39
N ARG A 111 54.31 10.52 5.27
CA ARG A 111 55.44 10.54 4.33
C ARG A 111 56.63 11.34 4.83
N GLU A 112 57.83 10.93 4.45
CA GLU A 112 59.04 11.73 4.62
C GLU A 112 59.07 12.96 3.71
N TYR A 113 59.65 14.07 4.19
CA TYR A 113 59.96 15.20 3.33
C TYR A 113 61.06 14.85 2.32
N PRO A 114 60.84 15.07 1.01
CA PRO A 114 61.84 14.74 -0.01
C PRO A 114 63.13 15.56 0.12
N LEU A 115 63.04 16.80 0.61
CA LEU A 115 64.18 17.61 1.01
C LEU A 115 64.10 17.88 2.50
N MET A 116 65.24 17.86 3.20
CA MET A 116 65.29 17.98 4.68
C MET A 116 64.63 16.80 5.43
N PRO A 117 65.03 15.54 5.19
CA PRO A 117 64.46 14.36 5.86
C PRO A 117 64.63 14.36 7.38
N ARG A 118 65.57 15.17 7.91
CA ARG A 118 65.76 15.37 9.36
C ARG A 118 64.59 16.08 10.04
N LEU A 119 63.66 16.64 9.30
CA LEU A 119 62.41 17.18 9.83
C LEU A 119 61.42 16.08 10.25
N GLY A 120 61.69 14.82 9.87
CA GLY A 120 60.82 13.68 10.10
C GLY A 120 59.72 13.56 9.04
N ASP A 121 58.70 12.79 9.37
CA ASP A 121 57.55 12.59 8.50
C ASP A 121 56.54 13.72 8.66
N TYR A 122 55.77 13.94 7.60
CA TYR A 122 54.56 14.74 7.64
C TYR A 122 53.33 13.85 7.47
N GLN A 123 52.30 14.18 8.22
CA GLN A 123 50.97 13.62 8.11
C GLN A 123 50.13 14.54 7.22
N SER A 124 49.38 13.98 6.27
CA SER A 124 48.41 14.76 5.49
C SER A 124 47.30 15.35 6.36
N GLY A 125 47.09 14.79 7.56
CA GLY A 125 45.88 14.90 8.36
C GLY A 125 44.72 14.13 7.72
N ASP A 126 43.59 14.11 8.43
CA ASP A 126 42.36 13.49 7.93
C ASP A 126 41.80 14.33 6.78
N ILE A 127 41.64 13.67 5.63
CA ILE A 127 40.98 14.25 4.46
C ILE A 127 39.63 13.56 4.33
N GLU A 128 38.58 14.31 4.62
CA GLU A 128 37.21 13.80 4.69
C GLU A 128 36.41 14.21 3.45
N ASN A 129 35.65 13.26 2.89
CA ASN A 129 34.71 13.52 1.81
C ASN A 129 33.30 13.06 2.23
N PRO A 130 32.39 13.98 2.56
CA PRO A 130 31.04 13.63 2.96
C PRO A 130 30.23 13.11 1.75
N LEU A 131 29.38 12.14 2.01
CA LEU A 131 28.52 11.49 1.04
C LEU A 131 27.17 11.16 1.69
N LEU A 132 26.10 11.63 1.07
CA LEU A 132 24.74 11.16 1.36
C LEU A 132 24.42 9.97 0.44
N ASP A 133 24.34 8.77 1.00
CA ASP A 133 23.86 7.56 0.33
C ASP A 133 22.58 7.03 1.00
N LEU A 134 21.53 7.85 0.91
CA LEU A 134 20.16 7.41 1.09
C LEU A 134 19.51 7.31 -0.28
N LYS A 135 19.20 6.09 -0.73
CA LYS A 135 18.25 5.94 -1.82
C LYS A 135 17.06 5.18 -1.29
N TRP A 136 15.91 5.84 -1.24
CA TRP A 136 14.62 5.26 -0.82
C TRP A 136 14.09 4.21 -1.81
N GLN A 137 14.98 3.42 -2.41
CA GLN A 137 14.72 2.33 -3.31
C GLN A 137 14.20 1.14 -2.50
N SER A 138 13.21 0.44 -3.06
CA SER A 138 12.58 -0.71 -2.40
C SER A 138 13.57 -1.81 -2.04
N ALA A 139 14.58 -2.03 -2.88
CA ALA A 139 15.62 -3.03 -2.65
C ALA A 139 16.52 -2.69 -1.45
N GLN A 140 16.85 -1.41 -1.24
CA GLN A 140 17.66 -0.97 -0.10
C GLN A 140 16.90 -1.08 1.22
N MET A 141 15.60 -0.80 1.20
CA MET A 141 14.75 -0.92 2.38
C MET A 141 14.44 -2.38 2.76
N GLY A 142 14.83 -3.37 1.94
CA GLY A 142 14.48 -4.78 2.15
C GLY A 142 12.99 -5.08 1.95
N ILE A 143 12.27 -4.23 1.20
CA ILE A 143 10.81 -4.30 1.06
C ILE A 143 10.44 -4.78 -0.35
N PRO A 144 9.79 -5.94 -0.51
CA PRO A 144 9.23 -6.34 -1.80
C PRO A 144 8.17 -5.33 -2.27
N ASN A 145 8.08 -5.07 -3.58
CA ASN A 145 7.13 -4.09 -4.13
C ASN A 145 5.64 -4.36 -3.83
N ARG A 146 5.29 -5.56 -3.34
CA ARG A 146 3.93 -5.93 -2.90
C ARG A 146 3.59 -5.51 -1.46
N PHE A 147 4.54 -4.99 -0.69
CA PHE A 147 4.33 -4.59 0.71
C PHE A 147 3.94 -3.12 0.83
N ARG A 148 3.07 -2.83 1.82
CA ARG A 148 2.66 -1.46 2.15
C ARG A 148 3.80 -0.71 2.85
N ARG A 149 4.52 0.13 2.13
CA ARG A 149 5.61 0.97 2.65
C ARG A 149 5.15 1.91 3.78
N VAL A 150 3.86 2.26 3.81
CA VAL A 150 3.27 3.11 4.86
C VAL A 150 3.58 2.61 6.28
N LYS A 151 3.67 1.29 6.50
CA LYS A 151 3.94 0.72 7.84
C LYS A 151 5.40 0.81 8.28
N ILE A 152 6.30 1.13 7.35
CA ILE A 152 7.75 1.24 7.58
C ILE A 152 8.16 2.71 7.61
N LEU A 153 7.45 3.55 6.85
CA LEU A 153 7.67 4.99 6.83
C LEU A 153 6.93 5.71 7.95
N TYR A 154 5.78 5.19 8.39
CA TYR A 154 4.94 5.84 9.39
C TYR A 154 4.51 4.86 10.49
N GLU A 155 4.45 5.38 11.71
CA GLU A 155 3.69 4.79 12.78
C GLU A 155 2.24 5.25 12.67
N LEU A 156 1.36 4.28 12.42
CA LEU A 156 -0.08 4.53 12.34
C LEU A 156 -0.66 4.64 13.76
N PRO A 157 -1.54 5.61 14.02
CA PRO A 157 -2.20 5.73 15.32
C PRO A 157 -2.96 4.44 15.61
N ARG A 158 -2.84 3.94 16.85
CA ARG A 158 -3.61 2.79 17.29
C ARG A 158 -5.07 3.20 17.44
N THR A 159 -5.97 2.49 16.77
CA THR A 159 -7.40 2.66 17.00
C THR A 159 -7.75 2.26 18.44
N ALA A 160 -8.80 2.87 18.99
CA ALA A 160 -9.26 2.56 20.34
C ALA A 160 -9.49 1.04 20.48
N PRO A 161 -8.95 0.36 21.51
CA PRO A 161 -9.05 -1.10 21.65
C PRO A 161 -10.48 -1.65 21.68
N ALA A 162 -11.46 -0.79 22.00
CA ALA A 162 -12.88 -1.10 21.97
C ALA A 162 -13.41 -1.34 20.55
N LEU A 163 -12.88 -0.66 19.52
CA LEU A 163 -13.41 -0.73 18.15
C LEU A 163 -13.22 -2.12 17.51
N PRO A 164 -12.03 -2.76 17.56
CA PRO A 164 -11.90 -4.14 17.07
C PRO A 164 -12.82 -5.13 17.80
N ARG A 165 -13.02 -4.95 19.12
CA ARG A 165 -13.92 -5.79 19.91
C ARG A 165 -15.38 -5.57 19.52
N ALA A 166 -15.79 -4.31 19.34
CA ALA A 166 -17.13 -3.96 18.89
C ALA A 166 -17.41 -4.54 17.49
N PHE A 167 -16.45 -4.44 16.56
CA PHE A 167 -16.55 -5.04 15.24
C PHE A 167 -16.69 -6.57 15.32
N ALA A 168 -15.82 -7.24 16.09
CA ALA A 168 -15.89 -8.70 16.27
C ALA A 168 -17.21 -9.15 16.91
N ASN A 169 -17.72 -8.40 17.88
CA ASN A 169 -19.01 -8.66 18.52
C ASN A 169 -20.17 -8.44 17.55
N ALA A 170 -20.13 -7.39 16.71
CA ALA A 170 -21.13 -7.15 15.68
C ALA A 170 -21.17 -8.30 14.66
N VAL A 171 -20.01 -8.74 14.16
CA VAL A 171 -19.93 -9.90 13.25
C VAL A 171 -20.49 -11.16 13.91
N ARG A 172 -20.10 -11.45 15.15
CA ARG A 172 -20.63 -12.61 15.89
C ARG A 172 -22.14 -12.51 16.10
N GLY A 173 -22.63 -11.32 16.44
CA GLY A 173 -24.05 -11.02 16.56
C GLY A 173 -24.80 -11.40 15.30
N THR A 174 -24.36 -10.91 14.14
CA THR A 174 -24.95 -11.22 12.83
C THR A 174 -24.97 -12.72 12.54
N LEU A 175 -23.86 -13.43 12.78
CA LEU A 175 -23.77 -14.87 12.53
C LEU A 175 -24.62 -15.70 13.50
N SER A 176 -24.95 -15.15 14.67
CA SER A 176 -25.76 -15.81 15.70
C SER A 176 -27.27 -15.54 15.59
N ILE A 177 -27.70 -14.75 14.60
CA ILE A 177 -29.13 -14.45 14.41
C ILE A 177 -29.90 -15.76 14.15
N PRO A 178 -31.01 -16.02 14.88
CA PRO A 178 -31.90 -17.13 14.56
C PRO A 178 -32.32 -17.07 13.09
N HIS A 179 -32.25 -18.19 12.37
CA HIS A 179 -32.51 -18.27 10.92
C HIS A 179 -31.42 -17.66 10.02
N TYR A 180 -30.18 -17.49 10.48
CA TYR A 180 -29.05 -17.12 9.60
C TYR A 180 -28.92 -18.06 8.39
N SER A 181 -29.24 -19.36 8.55
CA SER A 181 -29.29 -20.31 7.44
C SER A 181 -30.31 -19.93 6.36
N SER A 182 -31.42 -19.29 6.73
CA SER A 182 -32.41 -18.76 5.80
C SER A 182 -31.89 -17.55 5.01
N LEU A 183 -30.85 -16.86 5.50
CA LEU A 183 -30.18 -15.77 4.78
C LEU A 183 -29.19 -16.26 3.73
N ARG A 184 -28.90 -17.58 3.64
CA ARG A 184 -28.02 -18.12 2.59
C ARG A 184 -28.50 -17.82 1.19
N VAL A 185 -29.81 -17.61 1.00
CA VAL A 185 -30.37 -17.20 -0.30
C VAL A 185 -29.80 -15.85 -0.79
N LEU A 186 -29.28 -15.03 0.12
CA LEU A 186 -28.71 -13.72 -0.20
C LEU A 186 -27.34 -13.80 -0.87
N ASP A 187 -26.54 -14.84 -0.64
CA ASP A 187 -25.15 -14.89 -1.15
C ASP A 187 -24.62 -16.29 -1.49
N ARG A 188 -25.35 -17.36 -1.16
CA ARG A 188 -24.91 -18.77 -1.26
C ARG A 188 -26.06 -19.72 -1.60
N ASP A 189 -26.97 -19.27 -2.45
CA ASP A 189 -28.08 -20.08 -2.94
C ASP A 189 -27.61 -21.16 -3.92
N GLU A 190 -28.14 -22.37 -3.76
CA GLU A 190 -27.74 -23.53 -4.56
C GLU A 190 -28.33 -23.51 -5.97
N ASP A 191 -29.54 -22.98 -6.16
CA ASP A 191 -30.15 -22.86 -7.49
C ASP A 191 -29.42 -21.80 -8.31
N ILE A 192 -28.98 -20.69 -7.68
CA ILE A 192 -28.17 -19.67 -8.37
C ILE A 192 -26.88 -20.29 -8.89
N LEU A 193 -26.15 -21.04 -8.05
CA LEU A 193 -24.93 -21.71 -8.48
C LEU A 193 -25.22 -22.72 -9.60
N ARG A 194 -26.29 -23.52 -9.45
CA ARG A 194 -26.70 -24.54 -10.43
C ARG A 194 -27.01 -23.95 -11.80
N TYR A 195 -27.72 -22.82 -11.86
CA TYR A 195 -28.24 -22.25 -13.11
C TYR A 195 -27.41 -21.11 -13.70
N THR A 196 -26.52 -20.49 -12.92
CA THR A 196 -25.67 -19.37 -13.39
C THR A 196 -24.17 -19.67 -13.32
N GLY A 197 -23.76 -20.75 -12.64
CA GLY A 197 -22.36 -21.15 -12.47
C GLY A 197 -21.56 -20.32 -11.47
N HIS A 198 -22.15 -19.31 -10.84
CA HIS A 198 -21.51 -18.47 -9.83
C HIS A 198 -22.53 -18.01 -8.79
N TYR A 199 -22.07 -17.57 -7.62
CA TYR A 199 -22.95 -16.95 -6.62
C TYR A 199 -23.19 -15.48 -6.92
N ILE A 200 -24.37 -14.99 -6.54
CA ILE A 200 -24.74 -13.58 -6.59
C ILE A 200 -24.95 -13.10 -5.17
N ASP A 201 -24.35 -11.96 -4.83
CA ASP A 201 -24.51 -11.33 -3.53
C ASP A 201 -25.57 -10.23 -3.61
N PHE A 202 -26.67 -10.45 -2.91
CA PHE A 202 -27.80 -9.55 -2.74
C PHE A 202 -27.64 -8.61 -1.54
N HIS A 203 -26.64 -8.79 -0.69
CA HIS A 203 -26.47 -7.89 0.47
C HIS A 203 -26.27 -6.45 -0.01
N PRO A 204 -27.06 -5.48 0.50
CA PRO A 204 -26.85 -4.07 0.19
C PRO A 204 -25.46 -3.65 0.66
N ARG A 205 -24.65 -3.13 -0.27
CA ARG A 205 -23.25 -2.76 0.03
C ARG A 205 -23.11 -1.25 0.08
N THR A 206 -22.45 -0.77 1.12
CA THR A 206 -21.75 0.50 1.04
C THR A 206 -20.60 0.30 0.04
N GLY A 207 -20.55 1.08 -1.04
CA GLY A 207 -19.42 1.03 -1.97
C GLY A 207 -18.07 1.30 -1.28
N SER A 208 -16.97 1.27 -2.03
CA SER A 208 -15.68 1.65 -1.45
C SER A 208 -15.69 3.15 -1.07
N ALA A 209 -15.76 3.44 0.22
CA ALA A 209 -15.65 4.79 0.75
C ALA A 209 -14.20 5.03 1.15
N CYS A 210 -13.51 5.90 0.41
CA CYS A 210 -12.26 6.52 0.86
C CYS A 210 -12.56 7.97 1.27
N GLU A 211 -13.61 8.16 2.07
CA GLU A 211 -14.09 9.46 2.54
C GLU A 211 -14.09 9.46 4.07
N LEU A 212 -13.62 10.56 4.66
CA LEU A 212 -13.53 10.74 6.11
C LEU A 212 -14.62 11.66 6.64
N ASP A 213 -15.22 12.47 5.76
CA ASP A 213 -16.32 13.34 6.16
C ASP A 213 -17.60 12.53 6.46
N LEU A 214 -18.08 12.65 7.71
CA LEU A 214 -19.19 11.86 8.21
C LEU A 214 -20.51 12.17 7.50
N GLU A 215 -20.75 13.45 7.17
CA GLU A 215 -21.98 13.85 6.47
C GLU A 215 -21.99 13.30 5.04
N THR A 216 -20.86 13.41 4.34
CA THR A 216 -20.68 12.85 2.99
C THR A 216 -20.81 11.33 2.99
N VAL A 217 -20.22 10.64 3.97
CA VAL A 217 -20.37 9.19 4.11
C VAL A 217 -21.83 8.81 4.36
N TYR A 218 -22.51 9.53 5.25
CA TYR A 218 -23.92 9.27 5.55
C TYR A 218 -24.80 9.47 4.32
N ALA A 219 -24.67 10.61 3.63
CA ALA A 219 -25.47 10.94 2.47
C ALA A 219 -25.23 9.99 1.28
N ASN A 220 -23.98 9.60 1.02
CA ASN A 220 -23.64 8.83 -0.17
C ASN A 220 -23.66 7.31 0.04
N HIS A 221 -23.42 6.83 1.25
CA HIS A 221 -23.28 5.39 1.51
C HIS A 221 -24.37 4.82 2.41
N VAL A 222 -24.89 5.57 3.37
CA VAL A 222 -25.90 5.07 4.31
C VAL A 222 -27.32 5.37 3.82
N GLN A 223 -27.57 6.63 3.47
CA GLN A 223 -28.90 7.11 3.06
C GLN A 223 -29.52 6.33 1.89
N PRO A 224 -28.77 5.85 0.87
CA PRO A 224 -29.35 5.02 -0.19
C PRO A 224 -29.79 3.62 0.26
N LEU A 225 -29.23 3.11 1.37
CA LEU A 225 -29.51 1.76 1.86
C LEU A 225 -30.82 1.72 2.66
N VAL A 226 -31.09 2.78 3.41
CA VAL A 226 -32.24 2.89 4.32
C VAL A 226 -33.43 3.60 3.66
N ASP A 227 -34.61 3.37 4.21
CA ASP A 227 -35.82 4.07 3.78
C ASP A 227 -35.77 5.53 4.21
N THR A 228 -36.17 6.43 3.32
CA THR A 228 -36.11 7.88 3.58
C THR A 228 -37.45 8.54 3.31
N ARG A 229 -37.76 9.59 4.06
CA ARG A 229 -38.96 10.40 3.82
C ARG A 229 -38.64 11.53 2.85
N GLY A 230 -39.30 11.54 1.70
CA GLY A 230 -39.16 12.60 0.71
C GLY A 230 -40.03 13.83 1.02
N ALA A 231 -39.85 14.90 0.24
CA ALA A 231 -40.76 16.03 0.25
C ALA A 231 -42.19 15.57 -0.06
N GLY A 232 -43.16 15.91 0.80
CA GLY A 232 -44.55 15.46 0.68
C GLY A 232 -44.91 14.20 1.48
N ARG A 233 -44.13 13.85 2.51
CA ARG A 233 -44.35 12.70 3.42
C ARG A 233 -44.31 11.31 2.78
N ARG A 234 -44.10 11.18 1.47
CA ARG A 234 -43.96 9.88 0.81
C ARG A 234 -42.67 9.19 1.21
N ILE A 235 -42.77 7.92 1.55
CA ILE A 235 -41.64 7.06 1.85
C ILE A 235 -40.98 6.60 0.55
N ARG A 236 -39.67 6.82 0.45
CA ARG A 236 -38.82 6.30 -0.60
C ARG A 236 -38.06 5.11 -0.04
N PHE A 237 -38.38 3.92 -0.55
CA PHE A 237 -37.67 2.71 -0.17
C PHE A 237 -36.21 2.78 -0.58
N GLY A 238 -35.32 2.45 0.35
CA GLY A 238 -33.89 2.25 0.15
C GLY A 238 -33.60 0.88 -0.47
N GLN A 239 -32.32 0.55 -0.63
CA GLN A 239 -31.91 -0.73 -1.22
C GLN A 239 -32.37 -1.93 -0.38
N ILE A 240 -32.34 -1.83 0.95
CA ILE A 240 -32.73 -2.93 1.85
C ILE A 240 -34.21 -3.30 1.63
N SER A 241 -35.12 -2.33 1.66
CA SER A 241 -36.56 -2.59 1.52
C SER A 241 -36.96 -3.00 0.10
N ARG A 242 -36.14 -2.69 -0.91
CA ARG A 242 -36.35 -3.16 -2.30
C ARG A 242 -35.83 -4.57 -2.54
N LEU A 243 -35.07 -5.13 -1.60
CA LEU A 243 -34.41 -6.42 -1.79
C LEU A 243 -35.38 -7.57 -2.12
N PRO A 244 -36.53 -7.71 -1.45
CA PRO A 244 -37.48 -8.78 -1.78
C PRO A 244 -37.94 -8.72 -3.25
N ARG A 245 -38.18 -7.52 -3.79
CA ARG A 245 -38.56 -7.33 -5.19
C ARG A 245 -37.41 -7.66 -6.13
N GLN A 246 -36.19 -7.19 -5.84
CA GLN A 246 -35.02 -7.48 -6.65
C GLN A 246 -34.76 -8.98 -6.73
N MET A 247 -34.78 -9.67 -5.59
CA MET A 247 -34.60 -11.12 -5.54
C MET A 247 -35.72 -11.86 -6.26
N THR A 248 -36.98 -11.50 -6.02
CA THR A 248 -38.13 -12.15 -6.70
C THR A 248 -37.99 -12.05 -8.21
N ASN A 249 -37.70 -10.85 -8.72
CA ASN A 249 -37.51 -10.64 -10.16
C ASN A 249 -36.32 -11.43 -10.71
N PHE A 250 -35.22 -11.48 -9.96
CA PHE A 250 -34.03 -12.24 -10.33
C PHE A 250 -34.33 -13.74 -10.44
N PHE A 251 -34.87 -14.35 -9.39
CA PHE A 251 -35.16 -15.78 -9.36
C PHE A 251 -36.23 -16.15 -10.40
N LEU A 252 -37.26 -15.34 -10.55
CA LEU A 252 -38.29 -15.55 -11.56
C LEU A 252 -37.69 -15.55 -12.97
N SER A 253 -36.86 -14.55 -13.28
CA SER A 253 -36.18 -14.46 -14.58
C SER A 253 -35.22 -15.65 -14.80
N MET A 254 -34.52 -16.08 -13.76
CA MET A 254 -33.61 -17.23 -13.81
C MET A 254 -34.37 -18.53 -14.13
N TYR A 255 -35.45 -18.81 -13.42
CA TYR A 255 -36.25 -20.02 -13.63
C TYR A 255 -37.00 -19.99 -14.97
N GLN A 256 -37.57 -18.84 -15.37
CA GLN A 256 -38.22 -18.70 -16.68
C GLN A 256 -37.23 -18.89 -17.83
N ARG A 257 -36.00 -18.36 -17.72
CA ARG A 257 -34.95 -18.62 -18.71
C ARG A 257 -34.65 -20.12 -18.82
N ARG A 258 -34.45 -20.80 -17.68
CA ARG A 258 -34.17 -22.24 -17.67
C ARG A 258 -35.33 -23.05 -18.24
N TRP A 259 -36.57 -22.66 -17.92
CA TRP A 259 -37.77 -23.26 -18.48
C TRP A 259 -37.77 -23.19 -20.02
N ASN A 260 -37.51 -22.01 -20.58
CA ASN A 260 -37.49 -21.80 -22.03
C ASN A 260 -36.37 -22.62 -22.69
N GLU A 261 -35.18 -22.71 -22.08
CA GLU A 261 -34.08 -23.56 -22.56
C GLU A 261 -34.47 -25.04 -22.63
N LEU A 262 -35.20 -25.53 -21.61
CA LEU A 262 -35.67 -26.91 -21.54
C LEU A 262 -36.76 -27.19 -22.57
N GLU A 263 -37.66 -26.23 -22.80
CA GLU A 263 -38.69 -26.30 -23.83
C GLU A 263 -38.08 -26.31 -25.24
N ASP A 264 -37.09 -25.46 -25.49
CA ASP A 264 -36.33 -25.44 -26.74
C ASP A 264 -35.57 -26.75 -26.98
N GLU A 265 -35.00 -27.34 -25.91
CA GLU A 265 -34.30 -28.63 -26.00
C GLU A 265 -35.27 -29.77 -26.36
N LEU A 266 -36.48 -29.77 -25.77
CA LEU A 266 -37.52 -30.76 -26.06
C LEU A 266 -37.96 -30.71 -27.53
N ASN A 267 -38.02 -29.50 -28.10
CA ASN A 267 -38.47 -29.23 -29.46
C ASN A 267 -37.36 -29.30 -30.53
N ARG A 268 -36.12 -29.63 -30.13
CA ARG A 268 -34.96 -29.65 -31.04
C ARG A 268 -35.06 -30.78 -32.07
N THR A 269 -34.49 -30.55 -33.25
CA THR A 269 -34.31 -31.59 -34.29
C THR A 269 -32.82 -31.90 -34.48
N PRO A 270 -32.36 -33.16 -34.39
CA PRO A 270 -33.13 -34.36 -34.02
C PRO A 270 -33.60 -34.32 -32.54
N PRO A 271 -34.70 -35.02 -32.21
CA PRO A 271 -35.27 -34.98 -30.87
C PRO A 271 -34.31 -35.57 -29.83
N PRO A 272 -34.35 -35.09 -28.58
CA PRO A 272 -33.56 -35.66 -27.50
C PRO A 272 -33.90 -37.14 -27.25
N THR A 273 -32.93 -37.88 -26.74
CA THR A 273 -33.10 -39.30 -26.39
C THR A 273 -34.25 -39.48 -25.40
N PRO A 274 -34.92 -40.65 -25.35
CA PRO A 274 -36.01 -40.89 -24.38
C PRO A 274 -35.59 -40.63 -22.93
N ARG A 275 -34.35 -41.01 -22.57
CA ARG A 275 -33.78 -40.72 -21.25
C ARG A 275 -33.68 -39.22 -21.00
N ARG A 276 -33.11 -38.47 -21.95
CA ARG A 276 -32.96 -37.01 -21.81
C ARG A 276 -34.31 -36.30 -21.73
N ARG A 277 -35.31 -36.77 -22.48
CA ARG A 277 -36.69 -36.26 -22.39
C ARG A 277 -37.30 -36.43 -21.01
N ALA A 278 -37.12 -37.60 -20.38
CA ALA A 278 -37.60 -37.83 -19.02
C ALA A 278 -36.89 -36.92 -18.00
N GLU A 279 -35.58 -36.69 -18.15
CA GLU A 279 -34.81 -35.76 -17.31
C GLU A 279 -35.30 -34.30 -17.46
N ILE A 280 -35.53 -33.85 -18.69
CA ILE A 280 -36.08 -32.52 -18.99
C ILE A 280 -37.46 -32.35 -18.33
N GLN A 281 -38.36 -33.32 -18.52
CA GLN A 281 -39.71 -33.26 -17.96
C GLN A 281 -39.71 -33.25 -16.42
N ALA A 282 -38.81 -34.02 -15.79
CA ALA A 282 -38.65 -34.01 -14.33
C ALA A 282 -38.17 -32.63 -13.83
N GLU A 283 -37.18 -32.03 -14.49
CA GLU A 283 -36.68 -30.70 -14.12
C GLU A 283 -37.76 -29.61 -14.31
N MET A 284 -38.52 -29.66 -15.41
CA MET A 284 -39.65 -28.75 -15.62
C MET A 284 -40.71 -28.92 -14.51
N ALA A 285 -41.02 -30.15 -14.10
CA ALA A 285 -41.96 -30.39 -13.01
C ALA A 285 -41.48 -29.82 -11.65
N GLU A 286 -40.17 -29.76 -11.41
CA GLU A 286 -39.59 -29.09 -10.23
C GLU A 286 -39.62 -27.56 -10.33
N LEU A 287 -39.42 -27.00 -11.53
CA LEU A 287 -39.37 -25.56 -11.75
C LEU A 287 -40.75 -24.89 -11.72
N ARG A 288 -41.78 -25.55 -12.26
CA ARG A 288 -43.14 -25.00 -12.35
C ARG A 288 -43.68 -24.45 -11.02
N PRO A 289 -43.70 -25.22 -9.91
CA PRO A 289 -44.22 -24.69 -8.65
C PRO A 289 -43.40 -23.53 -8.09
N LYS A 290 -42.08 -23.47 -8.35
CA LYS A 290 -41.22 -22.34 -7.94
C LYS A 290 -41.59 -21.07 -8.70
N ILE A 291 -41.82 -21.17 -10.01
CA ILE A 291 -42.28 -20.07 -10.86
C ILE A 291 -43.65 -19.57 -10.37
N ASP A 292 -44.62 -20.47 -10.22
CA ASP A 292 -45.97 -20.11 -9.78
C ASP A 292 -45.96 -19.41 -8.40
N GLN A 293 -45.12 -19.88 -7.47
CA GLN A 293 -44.95 -19.26 -6.15
C GLN A 293 -44.36 -17.85 -6.24
N LEU A 294 -43.36 -17.64 -7.11
CA LEU A 294 -42.71 -16.34 -7.29
C LEU A 294 -43.60 -15.34 -8.01
N GLU A 295 -44.38 -15.76 -9.01
CA GLU A 295 -45.39 -14.94 -9.66
C GLU A 295 -46.47 -14.49 -8.66
N ALA A 296 -47.01 -15.43 -7.87
CA ALA A 296 -47.96 -15.12 -6.81
C ALA A 296 -47.37 -14.22 -5.71
N TYR A 297 -46.06 -14.29 -5.46
CA TYR A 297 -45.39 -13.38 -4.54
C TYR A 297 -45.17 -11.99 -5.17
N GLN A 298 -44.78 -11.93 -6.44
CA GLN A 298 -44.59 -10.70 -7.20
C GLN A 298 -45.88 -9.85 -7.24
N ASP A 299 -47.03 -10.48 -7.43
CA ASP A 299 -48.35 -9.84 -7.39
C ASP A 299 -48.69 -9.25 -6.00
N ARG A 300 -48.20 -9.89 -4.94
CA ARG A 300 -48.40 -9.45 -3.56
C ARG A 300 -47.44 -8.35 -3.13
N LEU A 301 -46.24 -8.27 -3.71
CA LEU A 301 -45.20 -7.30 -3.33
C LEU A 301 -45.70 -5.87 -3.39
N GLY A 302 -46.49 -5.49 -4.40
CA GLY A 302 -47.05 -4.13 -4.48
C GLY A 302 -47.93 -3.78 -3.28
N ARG A 303 -48.69 -4.75 -2.74
CA ARG A 303 -49.52 -4.53 -1.54
C ARG A 303 -48.67 -4.47 -0.28
N LEU A 304 -47.64 -5.31 -0.17
CA LEU A 304 -46.73 -5.33 0.96
C LEU A 304 -45.93 -4.02 1.06
N GLU A 305 -45.42 -3.52 -0.07
CA GLU A 305 -44.74 -2.23 -0.15
C GLU A 305 -45.69 -1.08 0.21
N ALA A 306 -46.93 -1.10 -0.29
CA ALA A 306 -47.93 -0.09 0.11
C ALA A 306 -48.26 -0.16 1.61
N ASP A 307 -48.32 -1.36 2.20
CA ASP A 307 -48.57 -1.53 3.64
C ASP A 307 -47.41 -1.03 4.49
N LEU A 308 -46.17 -1.37 4.10
CA LEU A 308 -44.94 -0.88 4.73
C LEU A 308 -44.88 0.65 4.70
N ALA A 309 -45.20 1.26 3.56
CA ALA A 309 -45.25 2.71 3.43
C ALA A 309 -46.27 3.34 4.41
N ARG A 310 -47.47 2.75 4.54
CA ARG A 310 -48.49 3.23 5.48
C ARG A 310 -48.09 3.07 6.94
N ARG A 311 -47.46 1.94 7.32
CA ARG A 311 -47.02 1.71 8.70
C ARG A 311 -45.91 2.66 9.10
N ALA A 312 -44.92 2.85 8.24
CA ALA A 312 -43.84 3.78 8.51
C ALA A 312 -44.29 5.25 8.51
N ASP A 313 -45.43 5.58 7.89
CA ASP A 313 -46.11 6.88 8.07
C ASP A 313 -46.82 7.01 9.44
N ALA A 314 -47.18 5.89 10.09
CA ALA A 314 -47.94 5.86 11.34
C ALA A 314 -47.09 5.68 12.61
N GLU A 315 -45.91 5.05 12.51
CA GLU A 315 -45.04 4.73 13.66
C GLU A 315 -44.06 5.86 14.05
N ILE A 316 -44.08 7.00 13.38
CA ILE A 316 -43.17 8.13 13.64
C ILE A 316 -44.00 9.40 13.90
N PRO A 317 -44.02 9.95 15.14
CA PRO A 317 -44.80 11.14 15.50
C PRO A 317 -44.45 12.39 14.69
#